data_AF-A0A6A4H5Y2-F1
#
_entry.id   AF-A0A6A4H5Y2-F1
#
_cell.length_a   1.000
_cell.length_b   1.000
_cell.length_c   1.000
_cell.angle_alpha   90.00
_cell.angle_beta   90.00
_cell.angle_gamma   90.00
#
_symmetry.space_group_name_H-M   'P 1'
#
loop_
_entity.id
_entity.type
_entity.pdbx_description
1 polymer ?
#
loop_
_entity_poly.entity_id
_entity_poly.type
_entity_poly.pdbx_seq_one_letter_code
_entity_poly.pdbx_strand_id
1 'polypeptide(L)'
;VTAQNHSFTYNKRIKVESVTQAVCDLALRFGESVHDEDAMMSRLFGVVLLIAGIDKIDELGPQLYHTDPSGIFVCYQAKAIGSGSEAAQAELQDKWH
;
A
#
# COMPACT_ATOMS: atom_id res chain seq x y z
N VAL A 1 -11.62 6.25 -2.16
CA VAL A 1 -12.48 7.20 -1.39
C VAL A 1 -12.11 7.26 0.09
N THR A 2 -11.52 6.22 0.67
CA THR A 2 -11.14 6.11 2.11
C THR A 2 -10.46 7.35 2.70
N ALA A 3 -9.45 7.92 2.03
CA ALA A 3 -8.75 9.10 2.54
C ALA A 3 -9.66 10.36 2.64
N GLN A 4 -10.54 10.56 1.65
CA GLN A 4 -11.49 11.67 1.66
C GLN A 4 -12.54 11.48 2.76
N ASN A 5 -13.05 10.26 2.92
CA ASN A 5 -13.99 9.93 3.99
C ASN A 5 -13.36 10.13 5.37
N HIS A 6 -12.12 9.70 5.59
CA HIS A 6 -11.42 9.92 6.85
C HIS A 6 -11.24 11.41 7.15
N SER A 7 -10.85 12.21 6.14
CA SER A 7 -10.73 13.66 6.30
C SER A 7 -12.08 14.31 6.62
N PHE A 8 -13.16 13.84 6.01
CA PHE A 8 -14.51 14.34 6.27
C PHE A 8 -14.99 13.98 7.68
N THR A 9 -14.84 12.72 8.09
CA THR A 9 -15.35 12.21 9.36
C THR A 9 -14.55 12.72 10.56
N TYR A 10 -13.21 12.76 10.46
CA TYR A 10 -12.34 13.05 11.60
C TYR A 10 -11.67 14.42 11.52
N ASN A 11 -11.89 15.18 10.45
CA ASN A 11 -11.23 16.46 10.18
C ASN A 11 -9.69 16.36 10.29
N LYS A 12 -9.14 15.20 9.92
CA LYS A 12 -7.71 14.88 10.00
C LYS A 12 -7.29 14.09 8.79
N ARG A 13 -6.05 14.31 8.34
CA ARG A 13 -5.45 13.47 7.30
C ARG A 13 -5.30 12.04 7.82
N ILE A 14 -5.62 11.08 6.97
CA ILE A 14 -5.43 9.66 7.25
C ILE A 14 -3.94 9.33 7.27
N LYS A 15 -3.54 8.37 8.11
CA LYS A 15 -2.16 7.86 8.14
C LYS A 15 -1.83 7.13 6.83
N VAL A 16 -0.56 7.19 6.42
CA VAL A 16 -0.10 6.49 5.21
C VAL A 16 -0.34 4.99 5.34
N GLU A 17 0.00 4.41 6.49
CA GLU A 17 -0.26 3.01 6.82
C GLU A 17 -1.74 2.63 6.68
N SER A 18 -2.66 3.47 7.19
CA SER A 18 -4.10 3.19 7.10
C SER A 18 -4.62 3.26 5.67
N VAL A 19 -4.03 4.10 4.80
CA VAL A 19 -4.33 4.08 3.36
C VAL A 19 -3.82 2.79 2.73
N THR A 20 -2.59 2.38 3.06
CA THR A 20 -1.99 1.14 2.57
C THR A 20 -2.83 -0.08 2.95
N GLN A 21 -3.23 -0.19 4.22
CA GLN A 21 -4.11 -1.25 4.70
C GLN A 21 -5.43 -1.30 3.91
N ALA A 22 -6.08 -0.15 3.73
CA ALA A 22 -7.35 -0.09 3.00
C ALA A 22 -7.21 -0.53 1.52
N VAL A 23 -6.04 -0.33 0.91
CA VAL A 23 -5.75 -0.82 -0.44
C VAL A 23 -5.52 -2.34 -0.44
N CYS A 24 -4.78 -2.86 0.54
CA CYS A 24 -4.57 -4.30 0.71
C CYS A 24 -5.88 -5.05 0.97
N ASP A 25 -6.75 -4.50 1.82
CA ASP A 25 -8.05 -5.08 2.14
C ASP A 25 -8.94 -5.17 0.89
N LEU A 26 -8.80 -4.21 -0.04
CA LEU A 26 -9.48 -4.27 -1.33
C LEU A 26 -8.86 -5.32 -2.26
N ALA A 27 -7.53 -5.47 -2.26
CA ALA A 27 -6.83 -6.44 -3.09
C ALA A 27 -7.22 -7.89 -2.78
N LEU A 28 -7.58 -8.18 -1.52
CA LEU A 28 -8.00 -9.49 -1.06
C LEU A 28 -9.45 -9.88 -1.44
N ARG A 29 -10.26 -8.94 -1.95
CA ARG A 29 -11.68 -9.18 -2.29
C ARG A 29 -11.88 -9.88 -3.64
N PHE A 30 -11.24 -11.04 -3.81
CA PHE A 30 -11.28 -11.86 -5.02
C PHE A 30 -11.72 -13.30 -4.70
N GLY A 31 -12.58 -13.90 -5.54
CA GLY A 31 -12.89 -15.34 -5.54
C GLY A 31 -14.38 -15.68 -5.46
N GLU A 32 -14.85 -16.64 -6.25
CA GLU A 32 -16.29 -17.00 -6.35
C GLU A 32 -16.87 -17.75 -5.13
N SER A 33 -16.04 -18.10 -4.14
CA SER A 33 -16.40 -19.00 -3.03
C SER A 33 -16.67 -18.31 -1.70
N VAL A 34 -16.66 -16.99 -1.65
CA VAL A 34 -17.13 -16.27 -0.45
C VAL A 34 -18.64 -16.14 -0.64
N HIS A 35 -19.42 -16.89 0.13
CA HIS A 35 -20.89 -16.88 0.10
C HIS A 35 -21.52 -15.56 0.57
N ASP A 36 -20.70 -14.53 0.77
CA ASP A 36 -21.09 -13.21 1.18
C ASP A 36 -20.65 -12.21 0.10
N GLU A 37 -21.38 -11.12 0.04
CA GLU A 37 -21.47 -10.11 -1.03
C GLU A 37 -20.16 -9.28 -1.17
N ASP A 38 -19.08 -9.76 -0.55
CA ASP A 38 -17.77 -9.14 -0.40
C ASP A 38 -16.73 -9.59 -1.44
N ALA A 39 -16.97 -10.70 -2.16
CA ALA A 39 -16.12 -11.09 -3.28
C ALA A 39 -16.55 -10.40 -4.58
N MET A 40 -16.08 -9.17 -4.75
CA MET A 40 -16.50 -8.32 -5.88
C MET A 40 -15.68 -8.52 -7.17
N MET A 41 -14.54 -9.22 -7.13
CA MET A 41 -13.63 -9.32 -8.27
C MET A 41 -13.45 -10.76 -8.75
N SER A 42 -13.22 -10.92 -10.06
CA SER A 42 -12.98 -12.21 -10.73
C SER A 42 -11.50 -12.52 -10.94
N ARG A 43 -10.59 -11.60 -10.59
CA ARG A 43 -9.13 -11.80 -10.55
C ARG A 43 -8.49 -10.91 -9.47
N LEU A 44 -7.31 -11.30 -8.98
CA LEU A 44 -6.46 -10.41 -8.18
C LEU A 44 -5.95 -9.24 -9.03
N PHE A 45 -5.53 -8.16 -8.37
CA PHE A 45 -4.84 -7.06 -9.04
C PHE A 45 -3.50 -7.54 -9.62
N GLY A 46 -3.27 -7.31 -10.91
CA GLY A 46 -2.00 -7.62 -11.57
C GLY A 46 -0.93 -6.54 -11.38
N VAL A 47 -0.95 -5.83 -10.25
CA VAL A 47 -0.07 -4.69 -9.98
C VAL A 47 0.50 -4.75 -8.56
N VAL A 48 1.70 -4.21 -8.42
CA VAL A 48 2.35 -3.93 -7.14
C VAL A 48 2.36 -2.41 -6.98
N LEU A 49 2.16 -1.90 -5.77
CA LEU A 49 2.15 -0.46 -5.51
C LEU A 49 3.25 -0.06 -4.51
N LEU A 50 3.81 1.11 -4.76
CA LEU A 50 4.59 1.86 -3.79
C LEU A 50 3.73 3.03 -3.30
N ILE A 51 3.39 3.02 -2.02
CA ILE A 51 2.57 4.05 -1.37
C ILE A 51 3.49 4.87 -0.47
N ALA A 52 3.76 6.12 -0.87
CA ALA A 52 4.60 7.04 -0.12
C ALA A 52 3.75 8.19 0.44
N GLY A 53 4.11 8.66 1.63
CA GLY A 53 3.47 9.82 2.23
C GLY A 53 4.24 10.35 3.43
N ILE A 54 3.78 11.49 3.96
CA ILE A 54 4.35 12.11 5.15
C ILE A 54 3.23 12.28 6.15
N ASP A 55 3.34 11.60 7.28
CA ASP A 55 2.47 11.84 8.42
C ASP A 55 3.03 13.01 9.24
N LYS A 56 2.25 14.10 9.31
CA LYS A 56 2.64 15.32 10.01
C LYS A 56 2.20 15.35 11.46
N ILE A 57 1.31 14.44 11.87
CA ILE A 57 0.64 14.51 13.18
C ILE A 57 1.36 13.63 14.20
N ASP A 58 1.94 12.51 13.76
CA ASP A 58 2.38 11.44 14.67
C ASP A 58 3.91 11.23 14.75
N GLU A 59 4.73 12.24 14.42
CA GLU A 59 6.22 12.19 14.45
C GLU A 59 6.90 11.10 13.57
N LEU A 60 6.14 10.17 13.00
CA LEU A 60 6.62 9.07 12.15
C LEU A 60 7.31 9.57 10.86
N GLY A 61 7.03 10.80 10.43
CA GLY A 61 7.70 11.43 9.31
C GLY A 61 7.39 10.79 7.94
N PRO A 62 8.33 10.85 6.98
CA PRO A 62 8.20 10.22 5.67
C PRO A 62 8.16 8.70 5.76
N GLN A 63 7.20 8.09 5.07
CA GLN A 63 6.99 6.65 5.03
C GLN A 63 6.81 6.17 3.60
N LEU A 64 7.35 4.99 3.29
CA LEU A 64 7.19 4.32 2.00
C LEU A 64 6.77 2.87 2.26
N TYR A 65 5.62 2.49 1.73
CA TYR A 65 5.09 1.13 1.80
C TYR A 65 5.12 0.47 0.44
N HIS A 66 5.48 -0.81 0.42
CA HIS A 66 5.33 -1.69 -0.71
C HIS A 66 4.17 -2.65 -0.44
N THR A 67 3.24 -2.77 -1.37
CA THR A 67 2.11 -3.70 -1.30
C THR A 67 2.06 -4.56 -2.56
N ASP A 68 1.77 -5.85 -2.37
CA ASP A 68 1.58 -6.81 -3.44
C ASP A 68 0.13 -7.36 -3.47
N PRO A 69 -0.26 -8.07 -4.53
CA PRO A 69 -1.62 -8.62 -4.68
C PRO A 69 -2.03 -9.64 -3.62
N SER A 70 -1.11 -10.09 -2.76
CA SER A 70 -1.44 -10.99 -1.65
C SER A 70 -2.07 -10.27 -0.45
N GLY A 71 -2.21 -8.94 -0.51
CA GLY A 71 -2.73 -8.13 0.58
C GLY A 71 -1.69 -7.85 1.67
N ILE A 72 -0.43 -8.25 1.47
CA ILE A 72 0.66 -7.94 2.39
C ILE A 72 1.26 -6.59 2.02
N PHE A 73 1.57 -5.79 3.04
CA PHE A 73 2.37 -4.58 2.88
C PHE A 73 3.51 -4.51 3.89
N VAL A 74 4.61 -3.89 3.48
CA VAL A 74 5.82 -3.74 4.30
C VAL A 74 6.36 -2.32 4.11
N CYS A 75 6.80 -1.71 5.22
CA CYS A 75 7.46 -0.40 5.19
C CYS A 75 8.92 -0.55 4.78
N TYR A 76 9.38 0.31 3.87
CA TYR A 76 10.75 0.34 3.36
C TYR A 76 11.32 1.75 3.45
N GLN A 77 12.63 1.85 3.56
CA GLN A 77 13.34 3.11 3.37
C GLN A 77 13.57 3.39 1.88
N ALA A 78 13.88 2.34 1.10
CA ALA A 78 14.02 2.38 -0.34
C ALA A 78 13.55 1.04 -0.95
N LYS A 79 12.78 1.11 -2.03
CA LYS A 79 12.26 -0.08 -2.72
C LYS A 79 12.11 0.17 -4.22
N ALA A 80 12.54 -0.81 -5.02
CA ALA A 80 12.28 -0.88 -6.46
C ALA A 80 11.25 -1.97 -6.78
N ILE A 81 10.45 -1.73 -7.84
CA ILE A 81 9.46 -2.67 -8.39
C ILE A 81 9.55 -2.68 -9.92
N GLY A 82 9.04 -3.73 -10.58
CA GLY A 82 9.02 -3.86 -12.04
C GLY A 82 10.20 -4.64 -12.62
N SER A 83 10.34 -4.68 -13.95
CA SER A 83 11.26 -5.58 -14.66
C SER A 83 12.75 -5.35 -14.42
N GLY A 84 13.14 -4.18 -13.92
CA GLY A 84 14.52 -3.84 -13.57
C GLY A 84 14.77 -3.78 -12.06
N SER A 85 13.85 -4.29 -11.24
CA SER A 85 13.88 -4.06 -9.79
C SER A 85 15.09 -4.68 -9.11
N GLU A 86 15.64 -5.80 -9.60
CA GLU A 86 16.80 -6.45 -8.98
C GLU A 86 18.04 -5.56 -9.02
N ALA A 87 18.41 -5.07 -10.21
CA ALA A 87 19.54 -4.16 -10.38
C ALA A 87 19.31 -2.83 -9.66
N ALA A 88 18.10 -2.27 -9.76
CA ALA A 88 17.75 -1.03 -9.08
C ALA A 88 17.75 -1.18 -7.54
N GLN A 89 17.30 -2.32 -7.00
CA GLN A 89 17.32 -2.58 -5.56
C GLN A 89 18.75 -2.76 -5.04
N ALA A 90 19.63 -3.41 -5.82
CA ALA A 90 21.04 -3.52 -5.47
C ALA A 90 21.70 -2.13 -5.39
N GLU A 91 21.42 -1.26 -6.36
CA GLU A 91 21.90 0.12 -6.37
C GLU A 91 21.37 0.93 -5.19
N LEU A 92 20.08 0.79 -4.87
CA LEU A 92 19.47 1.42 -3.70
C LEU A 92 20.12 0.94 -2.40
N GLN A 93 20.47 -0.35 -2.30
CA GLN A 93 21.13 -0.91 -1.12
C GLN A 93 22.55 -0.38 -0.92
N ASP A 94 23.27 -0.12 -2.01
CA ASP A 94 24.64 0.41 -1.98
C ASP A 94 24.68 1.91 -1.63
N LYS A 95 23.75 2.69 -2.19
CA LYS A 95 23.76 4.16 -2.10
C LYS A 95 22.93 4.75 -0.96
N TRP A 96 22.08 3.97 -0.31
CA TRP A 96 21.23 4.45 0.77
C TRP A 96 22.02 4.58 2.08
N HIS A 97 21.89 5.74 2.75
CA HIS A 97 22.56 6.08 4.00
C HIS A 97 21.57 6.70 4.99
#